data_AF-A0A2G9UF53-F1
#
_entry.id   AF-A0A2G9UF53-F1
#
_cell.length_a   1.000
_cell.length_b   1.000
_cell.length_c   1.000
_cell.angle_alpha   90.00
_cell.angle_beta   90.00
_cell.angle_gamma   90.00
#
_symmetry.space_group_name_H-M   'P 1'
#
loop_
_entity.id
_entity.type
_entity.pdbx_description
1 polymer ?
#
loop_
_entity_poly.entity_id
_entity_poly.type
_entity_poly.pdbx_seq_one_letter_code
_entity_poly.pdbx_strand_id
1 'polypeptide(L)'
;IMSTAKPSTPNPQSVIMSTAKPSTPNPQSVVGIAKVGSGSATRVFSSFPTVTFPNHYTMVTGEHPGHHGLVSNTIYDTEVAEKPLYLGKNLLDGFYLKEPIWSVYKKATKRKAATFSWIGSYHDSTRQSKRNIRQCDKKNSISPTELRMNGAAAE
;
A
#
# COMPACT_ATOMS: atom_id res chain seq x y z
N ILE A 1 -36.75 22.92 -24.16
CA ILE A 1 -35.44 23.08 -23.47
C ILE A 1 -35.30 21.98 -22.41
N MET A 2 -35.00 20.75 -22.85
CA MET A 2 -34.57 19.69 -21.94
C MET A 2 -33.04 19.65 -22.01
N SER A 3 -32.39 20.18 -20.98
CA SER A 3 -30.96 20.03 -20.76
C SER A 3 -30.70 18.60 -20.33
N THR A 4 -30.25 17.76 -21.26
CA THR A 4 -29.71 16.44 -20.92
C THR A 4 -28.42 16.65 -20.14
N ALA A 5 -28.53 16.59 -18.81
CA ALA A 5 -27.37 16.57 -17.93
C ALA A 5 -26.49 15.36 -18.33
N LYS A 6 -25.26 15.65 -18.76
CA LYS A 6 -24.23 14.64 -19.04
C LYS A 6 -24.13 13.72 -17.82
N PRO A 7 -24.20 12.38 -17.97
CA PRO A 7 -24.01 11.48 -16.84
C PRO A 7 -22.65 11.78 -16.24
N SER A 8 -22.63 12.05 -14.93
CA SER A 8 -21.40 12.33 -14.19
C SER A 8 -20.47 11.13 -14.39
N THR A 9 -19.39 11.30 -15.15
CA THR A 9 -18.37 10.28 -15.27
C THR A 9 -17.92 9.90 -13.87
N PRO A 10 -17.96 8.61 -13.47
CA PRO A 10 -17.44 8.23 -12.17
C PRO A 10 -16.00 8.73 -12.06
N ASN A 11 -15.67 9.33 -10.91
CA ASN A 11 -14.32 9.84 -10.69
C ASN A 11 -13.30 8.73 -10.97
N PRO A 12 -12.23 8.99 -11.73
CA PRO A 12 -11.25 7.98 -12.07
C PRO A 12 -10.67 7.38 -10.78
N GLN A 13 -10.68 6.05 -10.68
CA GLN A 13 -10.05 5.34 -9.57
C GLN A 13 -8.58 5.08 -9.92
N SER A 14 -7.69 5.23 -8.93
CA SER A 14 -6.27 4.93 -9.07
C SER A 14 -5.94 3.58 -8.45
N VAL A 15 -5.11 2.79 -9.14
CA VAL A 15 -4.66 1.46 -8.69
C VAL A 15 -3.13 1.43 -8.76
N ILE A 16 -2.49 0.98 -7.67
CA ILE A 16 -1.04 0.81 -7.58
C ILE A 16 -0.74 -0.69 -7.45
N MET A 17 0.16 -1.20 -8.28
CA MET A 17 0.60 -2.60 -8.26
C MET A 17 2.13 -2.66 -8.22
N SER A 18 2.66 -3.60 -7.43
CA SER A 18 4.10 -3.88 -7.35
C SER A 18 4.40 -5.18 -8.11
N THR A 19 5.36 -5.16 -9.03
CA THR A 19 5.74 -6.31 -9.86
C THR A 19 7.19 -6.74 -9.61
N ALA A 20 7.53 -7.94 -10.10
CA ALA A 20 8.82 -8.59 -9.86
C ALA A 20 10.00 -7.94 -10.63
N LYS A 21 11.20 -8.46 -10.38
CA LYS A 21 12.49 -7.93 -10.88
C LYS A 21 12.51 -7.71 -12.40
N PRO A 22 13.24 -6.69 -12.90
CA PRO A 22 13.37 -6.39 -14.34
C PRO A 22 13.98 -7.52 -15.19
N SER A 23 14.61 -8.52 -14.57
CA SER A 23 15.29 -9.62 -15.26
C SER A 23 14.34 -10.69 -15.81
N THR A 24 13.06 -10.67 -15.42
CA THR A 24 12.05 -11.58 -15.97
C THR A 24 11.30 -10.93 -17.12
N PRO A 25 11.04 -11.64 -18.24
CA PRO A 25 10.20 -11.12 -19.31
C PRO A 25 8.83 -10.67 -18.78
N ASN A 26 8.43 -9.45 -19.12
CA ASN A 26 7.13 -8.94 -18.71
C ASN A 26 6.01 -9.73 -19.42
N PRO A 27 4.91 -10.05 -18.71
CA PRO A 27 3.76 -10.69 -19.33
C PRO A 27 3.15 -9.76 -20.40
N GLN A 28 2.53 -10.35 -21.43
CA GLN A 28 1.99 -9.61 -22.57
C GLN A 28 0.97 -8.53 -22.16
N SER A 29 0.21 -8.76 -21.09
CA SER A 29 -0.74 -7.78 -20.54
C SER A 29 -0.05 -6.51 -20.07
N VAL A 30 1.08 -6.60 -19.38
CA VAL A 30 1.87 -5.45 -18.91
C VAL A 30 2.49 -4.71 -20.09
N VAL A 31 2.96 -5.44 -21.11
CA VAL A 31 3.44 -4.84 -22.36
C VAL A 31 2.31 -4.10 -23.08
N GLY A 32 1.09 -4.65 -23.09
CA GLY A 32 -0.10 -3.98 -23.61
C GLY A 32 -0.38 -2.66 -22.90
N ILE A 33 -0.37 -2.66 -21.56
CA ILE A 33 -0.55 -1.45 -20.74
C ILE A 33 0.52 -0.40 -21.07
N ALA A 34 1.77 -0.80 -21.21
CA ALA A 34 2.86 0.13 -21.54
C ALA A 34 2.70 0.77 -22.93
N LYS A 35 2.05 0.10 -23.89
CA LYS A 35 1.81 0.63 -25.24
C LYS A 35 0.64 1.61 -25.31
N VAL A 36 -0.42 1.38 -24.54
CA VAL A 36 -1.63 2.22 -24.55
C VAL A 36 -1.62 3.31 -23.48
N GLY A 37 -0.75 3.18 -22.47
CA GLY A 37 -0.59 4.14 -21.39
C GLY A 37 0.09 5.43 -21.85
N SER A 38 -0.09 6.49 -21.07
CA SER A 38 0.47 7.82 -21.38
C SER A 38 2.00 7.91 -21.20
N GLY A 39 2.64 6.90 -20.59
CA GLY A 39 4.08 6.88 -20.40
C GLY A 39 4.58 5.56 -19.81
N SER A 40 5.84 5.23 -20.10
CA SER A 40 6.55 4.07 -19.57
C SER A 40 7.98 4.46 -19.24
N ALA A 41 8.50 4.00 -18.11
CA ALA A 41 9.88 4.21 -17.69
C ALA A 41 10.70 2.94 -17.92
N THR A 42 11.92 3.09 -18.46
CA THR A 42 12.83 1.96 -18.67
C THR A 42 13.26 1.29 -17.36
N ARG A 43 13.37 2.07 -16.29
CA ARG A 43 13.76 1.58 -14.96
C ARG A 43 13.19 2.47 -13.85
N VAL A 44 12.83 1.84 -12.74
CA VAL A 44 12.50 2.50 -11.48
C VAL A 44 13.57 2.14 -10.46
N PHE A 45 14.13 3.15 -9.80
CA PHE A 45 15.14 2.94 -8.77
C PHE A 45 14.48 2.81 -7.40
N SER A 46 14.84 1.75 -6.69
CA SER A 46 14.44 1.53 -5.30
C SER A 46 15.25 2.42 -4.35
N SER A 47 14.67 2.79 -3.21
CA SER A 47 15.41 3.41 -2.13
C SER A 47 16.35 2.39 -1.47
N PHE A 48 17.47 2.90 -0.94
CA PHE A 48 18.34 2.11 -0.08
C PHE A 48 17.74 2.01 1.33
N PRO A 49 17.69 0.81 1.95
CA PRO A 49 18.10 -0.50 1.42
C PRO A 49 17.06 -1.12 0.47
N THR A 50 17.50 -1.90 -0.52
CA THR A 50 16.65 -2.54 -1.55
C THR A 50 15.90 -3.78 -1.02
N VAL A 51 15.17 -3.60 0.06
CA VAL A 51 14.35 -4.62 0.75
C VAL A 51 12.87 -4.28 0.65
N THR A 52 12.04 -5.31 0.78
CA THR A 52 10.60 -5.27 0.47
C THR A 52 9.83 -4.24 1.29
N PHE A 53 9.88 -4.29 2.63
CA PHE A 53 9.02 -3.49 3.50
C PHE A 53 9.33 -1.99 3.40
N PRO A 54 10.60 -1.57 3.54
CA PRO A 54 11.00 -0.18 3.31
C PRO A 54 10.54 0.35 1.95
N ASN A 55 10.83 -0.34 0.85
CA ASN A 55 10.49 0.18 -0.49
C ASN A 55 8.98 0.24 -0.77
N HIS A 56 8.20 -0.74 -0.31
CA HIS A 56 6.75 -0.68 -0.47
C HIS A 56 6.14 0.46 0.33
N TYR A 57 6.74 0.82 1.47
CA TYR A 57 6.28 1.93 2.29
C TYR A 57 6.74 3.29 1.74
N THR A 58 7.95 3.39 1.19
CA THR A 58 8.42 4.55 0.42
C THR A 58 7.44 4.90 -0.70
N MET A 59 6.96 3.92 -1.47
CA MET A 59 6.02 4.17 -2.58
C MET A 59 4.70 4.81 -2.16
N VAL A 60 4.23 4.59 -0.93
CA VAL A 60 2.93 5.08 -0.47
C VAL A 60 3.00 6.26 0.48
N THR A 61 4.18 6.57 0.99
CA THR A 61 4.45 7.75 1.83
C THR A 61 5.17 8.86 1.06
N GLY A 62 5.89 8.52 -0.01
CA GLY A 62 6.76 9.44 -0.73
C GLY A 62 8.09 9.75 -0.01
N GLU A 63 8.33 9.13 1.14
CA GLU A 63 9.48 9.40 2.01
C GLU A 63 10.54 8.30 1.90
N HIS A 64 11.79 8.61 2.23
CA HIS A 64 12.87 7.62 2.28
C HIS A 64 12.78 6.71 3.53
N PRO A 65 13.38 5.50 3.49
CA PRO A 65 13.44 4.56 4.61
C PRO A 65 13.79 5.15 5.97
N GLY A 66 14.77 6.04 6.02
CA GLY A 66 15.19 6.70 7.25
C GLY A 66 14.17 7.67 7.83
N HIS A 67 13.30 8.28 7.00
CA HIS A 67 12.32 9.28 7.44
C HIS A 67 10.96 8.66 7.82
N HIS A 68 10.58 7.55 7.18
CA HIS A 68 9.33 6.87 7.49
C HIS A 68 9.46 5.78 8.55
N GLY A 69 10.66 5.56 9.09
CA GLY A 69 10.91 4.69 10.25
C GLY A 69 11.08 3.20 9.94
N LEU A 70 10.98 2.80 8.66
CA LEU A 70 11.15 1.41 8.24
C LEU A 70 12.41 1.26 7.42
N VAL A 71 13.47 0.78 8.07
CA VAL A 71 14.79 0.56 7.47
C VAL A 71 15.07 -0.90 7.14
N SER A 72 14.28 -1.84 7.66
CA SER A 72 14.47 -3.29 7.46
C SER A 72 13.13 -4.04 7.51
N ASN A 73 13.11 -5.27 6.98
CA ASN A 73 11.97 -6.19 7.13
C ASN A 73 11.88 -6.76 8.56
N THR A 74 13.00 -6.76 9.28
CA THR A 74 13.12 -7.21 10.65
C THR A 74 13.56 -6.03 11.50
N ILE A 75 12.78 -5.72 12.53
CA ILE A 75 13.08 -4.65 13.46
C ILE A 75 13.66 -5.26 14.73
N TYR A 76 14.71 -4.64 15.24
CA TYR A 76 15.27 -4.96 16.54
C TYR A 76 15.21 -3.69 17.39
N ASP A 77 14.35 -3.72 18.40
CA ASP A 77 14.18 -2.64 19.35
C ASP A 77 14.02 -3.27 20.74
N THR A 78 15.02 -3.07 21.59
CA THR A 78 15.09 -3.66 22.93
C THR A 78 14.02 -3.14 23.87
N GLU A 79 13.42 -1.97 23.58
CA GLU A 79 12.30 -1.44 24.35
C GLU A 79 10.97 -2.11 23.98
N VAL A 80 10.90 -2.74 22.80
CA VAL A 80 9.68 -3.32 22.24
C VAL A 80 9.69 -4.85 22.33
N ALA A 81 10.82 -5.49 22.06
CA ALA A 81 10.98 -6.93 22.20
C ALA A 81 12.43 -7.35 22.40
N GLU A 82 12.65 -8.37 23.23
CA GLU A 82 13.96 -8.96 23.47
C GLU A 82 14.57 -9.64 22.22
N LYS A 83 13.74 -9.97 21.22
CA LYS A 83 14.14 -10.66 19.99
C LYS A 83 13.77 -9.86 18.75
N PRO A 84 14.56 -9.95 17.66
CA PRO A 84 14.23 -9.32 16.39
C PRO A 84 12.85 -9.76 15.88
N LEU A 85 12.01 -8.78 15.53
CA LEU A 85 10.65 -9.00 15.07
C LEU A 85 10.55 -8.83 13.56
N TYR A 86 10.12 -9.90 12.89
CA TYR A 86 9.78 -9.84 11.48
C TYR A 86 8.38 -9.21 11.30
N LEU A 87 8.31 -8.08 10.59
CA LEU A 87 7.07 -7.31 10.40
C LEU A 87 5.98 -8.08 9.65
N GLY A 88 6.34 -9.04 8.80
CA GLY A 88 5.35 -9.85 8.09
C GLY A 88 4.56 -10.81 8.99
N LYS A 89 5.08 -11.12 10.19
CA LYS A 89 4.37 -11.91 11.21
C LYS A 89 3.83 -11.03 12.35
N ASN A 90 4.52 -9.92 12.63
CA ASN A 90 4.20 -9.02 13.73
C ASN A 90 3.63 -7.72 13.16
N LEU A 91 2.29 -7.58 13.18
CA LEU A 91 1.61 -6.36 12.78
C LEU A 91 1.72 -5.31 13.88
N LEU A 92 2.85 -4.61 13.93
CA LEU A 92 3.10 -3.56 14.92
C LEU A 92 2.96 -2.18 14.27
N ASP A 93 1.98 -1.42 14.75
CA ASP A 93 1.59 -0.12 14.18
C ASP A 93 2.63 0.97 14.48
N GLY A 94 3.34 0.85 15.60
CA GLY A 94 4.23 1.89 16.12
C GLY A 94 5.51 2.15 15.31
N PHE A 95 5.83 1.31 14.33
CA PHE A 95 7.00 1.49 13.46
C PHE A 95 6.70 2.24 12.16
N TYR A 96 5.42 2.46 11.85
CA TYR A 96 4.97 3.20 10.69
C TYR A 96 4.83 4.68 11.06
N LEU A 97 5.92 5.44 10.96
CA LEU A 97 5.96 6.82 11.50
C LEU A 97 5.29 7.87 10.61
N LYS A 98 5.02 7.55 9.35
CA LYS A 98 4.49 8.49 8.35
C LYS A 98 3.12 8.06 7.87
N GLU A 99 2.39 8.99 7.26
CA GLU A 99 1.03 8.69 6.80
C GLU A 99 1.05 8.12 5.39
N PRO A 100 0.45 6.93 5.17
CA PRO A 100 0.32 6.37 3.84
C PRO A 100 -0.81 7.04 3.05
N ILE A 101 -0.72 6.98 1.73
CA ILE A 101 -1.65 7.64 0.80
C ILE A 101 -3.13 7.31 1.04
N TRP A 102 -3.48 6.09 1.44
CA TRP A 102 -4.89 5.73 1.71
C TRP A 102 -5.45 6.50 2.92
N SER A 103 -4.63 6.78 3.93
CA SER A 103 -5.04 7.59 5.08
C SER A 103 -5.18 9.05 4.70
N VAL A 104 -4.23 9.59 3.94
CA VAL A 104 -4.27 10.97 3.43
C VAL A 104 -5.51 11.17 2.54
N TYR A 105 -5.77 10.23 1.62
CA TYR A 105 -6.94 10.27 0.75
C TYR A 105 -8.27 10.22 1.51
N LYS A 106 -8.39 9.32 2.51
CA LYS A 106 -9.56 9.27 3.40
C LYS A 106 -9.76 10.59 4.15
N LYS A 107 -8.69 11.20 4.67
CA LYS A 107 -8.77 12.48 5.39
C LYS A 107 -9.21 13.63 4.49
N ALA A 108 -8.61 13.73 3.30
CA ALA A 108 -8.83 14.82 2.35
C ALA A 108 -10.18 14.73 1.64
N THR A 109 -10.59 13.54 1.18
CA THR A 109 -11.79 13.38 0.33
C THR A 109 -13.00 12.86 1.07
N LYS A 110 -12.83 12.34 2.30
CA LYS A 110 -13.86 11.59 3.06
C LYS A 110 -14.40 10.35 2.34
N ARG A 111 -13.69 9.87 1.30
CA ARG A 111 -14.05 8.66 0.54
C ARG A 111 -13.30 7.44 1.08
N LYS A 112 -13.84 6.26 0.77
CA LYS A 112 -13.22 4.98 1.11
C LYS A 112 -11.99 4.72 0.24
N ALA A 113 -10.97 4.09 0.81
CA ALA A 113 -9.81 3.54 0.12
C ALA A 113 -9.72 2.05 0.44
N ALA A 114 -9.38 1.24 -0.56
CA ALA A 114 -9.20 -0.21 -0.42
C ALA A 114 -7.74 -0.57 -0.70
N THR A 115 -7.20 -1.51 0.08
CA THR A 115 -5.82 -1.98 -0.02
C THR A 115 -5.80 -3.50 0.01
N PHE A 116 -5.09 -4.11 -0.95
CA PHE A 116 -4.96 -5.55 -1.05
C PHE A 116 -3.51 -5.97 -0.83
N SER A 117 -3.25 -6.62 0.30
CA SER A 117 -1.92 -7.15 0.66
C SER A 117 -0.76 -6.14 0.57
N TRP A 118 -1.05 -4.84 0.72
CA TRP A 118 -0.01 -3.80 0.73
C TRP A 118 0.65 -3.68 2.11
N ILE A 119 1.96 -3.50 2.17
CA ILE A 119 2.68 -3.36 3.44
C ILE A 119 2.23 -2.09 4.16
N GLY A 120 1.78 -2.23 5.40
CA GLY A 120 1.20 -1.14 6.18
C GLY A 120 -0.28 -0.88 5.90
N SER A 121 -0.98 -1.66 5.08
CA SER A 121 -2.43 -1.48 4.83
C SER A 121 -3.29 -1.47 6.09
N TYR A 122 -2.84 -2.18 7.12
CA TYR A 122 -3.47 -2.23 8.44
C TYR A 122 -3.25 -0.96 9.27
N HIS A 123 -2.24 -0.15 8.91
CA HIS A 123 -1.93 1.11 9.57
C HIS A 123 -2.92 2.19 9.13
N ASP A 124 -3.75 2.62 10.09
CA ASP A 124 -4.75 3.65 9.87
C ASP A 124 -4.48 4.87 10.74
N SER A 125 -3.65 5.79 10.24
CA SER A 125 -3.38 7.09 10.85
C SER A 125 -4.61 8.01 10.95
N THR A 126 -5.77 7.62 10.41
CA THR A 126 -7.03 8.34 10.67
C THR A 126 -7.64 8.02 12.03
N ARG A 127 -7.25 6.89 12.65
CA ARG A 127 -7.74 6.42 13.95
C ARG A 127 -6.72 6.57 15.09
N GLN A 128 -5.46 6.85 14.78
CA GLN A 128 -4.42 7.02 15.79
C GLN A 128 -4.61 8.34 16.56
N SER A 129 -5.29 8.26 17.71
CA SER A 129 -5.01 9.17 18.82
C SER A 129 -3.89 8.55 19.66
N LYS A 130 -2.76 9.25 19.73
CA LYS A 130 -1.61 9.06 20.65
C LYS A 130 -1.72 7.83 21.59
N ARG A 131 -1.32 6.63 21.16
CA ARG A 131 -1.12 5.50 22.08
C ARG A 131 -0.02 4.57 21.57
N ASN A 132 0.76 4.09 22.54
CA ASN A 132 1.81 3.05 22.48
C ASN A 132 1.57 1.97 21.42
N ILE A 133 2.65 1.41 20.91
CA ILE A 133 2.72 0.30 19.96
C ILE A 133 1.58 -0.70 20.20
N ARG A 134 0.55 -0.66 19.36
CA ARG A 134 -0.59 -1.58 19.39
C ARG A 134 -0.50 -2.52 18.20
N GLN A 135 -1.00 -3.73 18.40
CA GLN A 135 -1.22 -4.68 17.31
C GLN A 135 -2.24 -4.10 16.34
N CYS A 136 -1.93 -4.03 15.03
CA CYS A 136 -2.87 -3.49 14.05
C CYS A 136 -4.10 -4.40 13.90
N ASP A 137 -5.28 -3.81 13.72
CA ASP A 137 -6.53 -4.55 13.44
C ASP A 137 -6.49 -5.18 12.04
N LYS A 138 -6.58 -6.50 11.95
CA LYS A 138 -6.58 -7.24 10.66
C LYS A 138 -7.78 -6.93 9.75
N LYS A 139 -8.83 -6.28 10.27
CA LYS A 139 -10.15 -6.11 9.63
C LYS A 139 -10.13 -5.29 8.33
N ASN A 140 -9.08 -4.51 8.07
CA ASN A 140 -9.00 -3.65 6.88
C ASN A 140 -8.16 -4.21 5.72
N SER A 141 -7.57 -5.40 5.86
CA SER A 141 -6.88 -6.04 4.75
C SER A 141 -7.60 -7.31 4.36
N ILE A 142 -8.22 -7.30 3.19
CA ILE A 142 -8.82 -8.48 2.59
C ILE A 142 -7.68 -9.41 2.18
N SER A 143 -7.70 -10.65 2.69
CA SER A 143 -6.68 -11.63 2.34
C SER A 143 -6.86 -12.10 0.88
N PRO A 144 -5.77 -12.44 0.15
CA PRO A 144 -5.88 -12.99 -1.20
C PRO A 144 -6.77 -14.24 -1.28
N THR A 145 -6.81 -15.03 -0.20
CA THR A 145 -7.60 -16.26 -0.10
C THR A 145 -9.10 -15.98 0.04
N GLU A 146 -9.51 -14.95 0.80
CA GLU A 146 -10.92 -14.56 0.92
C GLU A 146 -11.51 -14.03 -0.39
N LEU A 147 -10.70 -13.39 -1.24
CA LEU A 147 -11.14 -12.95 -2.57
C LEU A 147 -11.47 -14.12 -3.50
N ARG A 148 -10.74 -15.24 -3.42
CA ARG A 148 -11.05 -16.43 -4.24
C ARG A 148 -12.41 -17.02 -3.87
N MET A 149 -12.84 -16.87 -2.61
CA MET A 149 -14.14 -17.33 -2.13
C MET A 149 -15.25 -16.32 -2.44
N ASN A 150 -14.97 -15.01 -2.36
CA ASN A 150 -15.97 -13.94 -2.55
C ASN A 150 -16.12 -13.47 -4.00
N GLY A 151 -15.18 -13.78 -4.89
CA GLY A 151 -15.25 -13.48 -6.33
C GLY A 151 -16.20 -14.37 -7.13
N ALA A 152 -16.82 -15.37 -6.49
CA ALA A 152 -17.87 -16.21 -7.07
C ALA A 152 -19.29 -15.67 -6.82
N ALA A 153 -19.44 -14.54 -6.11
CA ALA A 153 -20.74 -13.96 -5.77
C ALA A 153 -20.72 -12.43 -5.95
N ALA A 154 -20.71 -11.98 -7.21
CA ALA A 154 -21.06 -10.62 -7.58
C ALA A 154 -21.53 -10.59 -9.05
N GLU A 155 -22.71 -11.19 -9.29
CA GLU A 155 -23.68 -10.72 -10.29
C GLU A 155 -24.76 -9.89 -9.58
#